data_AF-G2TRA4-F1
#
_entry.id   AF-G2TRA4-F1
#
_cell.length_a   1.000
_cell.length_b   1.000
_cell.length_c   1.000
_cell.angle_alpha   90.00
_cell.angle_beta   90.00
_cell.angle_gamma   90.00
#
_symmetry.space_group_name_H-M   'P 1'
#
loop_
_entity.id
_entity.type
_entity.pdbx_description
1 polymer ?
#
loop_
_entity_poly.entity_id
_entity_poly.type
_entity_poly.pdbx_seq_one_letter_code
_entity_poly.pdbx_strand_id
1 'polypeptide(L)'
;MTGQVQKAKSAPKTLAAGRYEVGKDIPEGRYKATPVGEGSNFVTFDGEGVPDVNTILGVNGEASYTFMVYDGYTVQTEATVKLTPID
;
A
#
# COMPACT_ATOMS: atom_id res chain seq x y z
N MET A 1 -22.43 20.69 -1.78
CA MET A 1 -22.14 19.45 -1.06
C MET A 1 -20.71 19.54 -0.57
N THR A 2 -20.51 19.76 0.73
CA THR A 2 -19.20 19.81 1.37
C THR A 2 -18.65 18.38 1.43
N GLY A 3 -17.66 18.09 0.58
CA GLY A 3 -16.95 16.81 0.57
C GLY A 3 -16.16 16.67 1.87
N GLN A 4 -16.80 16.09 2.89
CA GLN A 4 -16.07 15.54 4.02
C GLN A 4 -15.25 14.39 3.46
N VAL A 5 -13.94 14.64 3.34
CA VAL A 5 -12.92 13.59 3.24
C VAL A 5 -13.12 12.78 4.52
N GLN A 6 -13.85 11.68 4.39
CA GLN A 6 -13.93 10.72 5.48
C GLN A 6 -12.46 10.30 5.73
N LYS A 7 -12.09 10.01 6.98
CA LYS A 7 -10.82 9.36 7.25
C LYS A 7 -11.08 7.87 7.14
N ALA A 8 -10.31 7.17 6.30
CA ALA A 8 -10.40 5.73 6.24
C ALA A 8 -10.27 5.15 7.65
N LYS A 9 -11.19 4.24 7.97
CA LYS A 9 -11.58 3.79 9.32
C LYS A 9 -10.48 3.06 10.11
N SER A 10 -9.23 3.04 9.64
CA SER A 10 -8.12 2.28 10.25
C SER A 10 -6.90 3.17 10.52
N ALA A 11 -6.11 2.79 11.52
CA ALA A 11 -4.86 3.47 11.83
C ALA A 11 -3.78 3.11 10.77
N PRO A 12 -2.80 4.00 10.51
CA PRO A 12 -1.68 3.67 9.65
C PRO A 12 -0.94 2.41 10.13
N LYS A 13 -0.52 1.56 9.20
CA LYS A 13 0.22 0.33 9.47
C LYS A 13 1.61 0.40 8.85
N THR A 14 2.62 -0.06 9.58
CA THR A 14 3.97 -0.23 9.05
C THR A 14 4.18 -1.68 8.67
N LEU A 15 4.65 -1.91 7.46
CA LEU A 15 5.06 -3.22 6.96
C LEU A 15 6.57 -3.25 6.86
N ALA A 16 7.19 -4.36 7.23
CA ALA A 16 8.59 -4.62 6.91
C ALA A 16 8.70 -5.12 5.46
N ALA A 17 9.92 -5.41 5.02
CA ALA A 17 10.10 -6.15 3.76
C ALA A 17 9.37 -7.51 3.84
N GLY A 18 8.63 -7.86 2.79
CA GLY A 18 7.86 -9.08 2.74
C GLY A 18 6.66 -9.02 1.82
N ARG A 19 5.83 -10.07 1.91
CA ARG A 19 4.62 -10.29 1.12
C ARG A 19 3.44 -10.46 2.07
N TYR A 20 2.37 -9.71 1.83
CA TYR A 20 1.24 -9.54 2.75
C TYR A 20 -0.09 -9.76 2.03
N GLU A 21 -0.95 -10.59 2.60
CA GLU A 21 -2.25 -10.94 2.06
C GLU A 21 -3.31 -9.92 2.51
N VAL A 22 -4.04 -9.36 1.56
CA VAL A 22 -5.14 -8.43 1.83
C VAL A 22 -6.37 -9.23 2.27
N GLY A 23 -7.04 -8.77 3.33
CA GLY A 23 -8.07 -9.50 4.07
C GLY A 23 -7.56 -10.23 5.31
N LYS A 24 -6.26 -10.52 5.37
CA LYS A 24 -5.62 -11.22 6.49
C LYS A 24 -4.58 -10.38 7.21
N ASP A 25 -3.58 -9.90 6.49
CA ASP A 25 -2.52 -9.06 7.03
C ASP A 25 -2.88 -7.58 6.93
N ILE A 26 -3.53 -7.16 5.85
CA ILE A 26 -3.90 -5.78 5.58
C ILE A 26 -5.40 -5.75 5.25
N PRO A 27 -6.23 -4.89 5.87
CA PRO A 27 -7.62 -4.76 5.44
C PRO A 27 -7.72 -4.33 3.96
N GLU A 28 -8.83 -4.66 3.31
CA GLU A 28 -9.13 -4.05 2.01
C GLU A 28 -9.25 -2.53 2.14
N GLY A 29 -8.95 -1.82 1.05
CA GLY A 29 -9.15 -0.38 0.99
C GLY A 29 -8.09 0.37 0.19
N ARG A 30 -8.17 1.69 0.31
CA ARG A 30 -7.30 2.62 -0.39
C ARG A 30 -6.23 3.15 0.56
N TYR A 31 -4.99 3.16 0.09
CA TYR A 31 -3.83 3.49 0.92
C TYR A 31 -2.89 4.43 0.18
N LYS A 32 -2.24 5.30 0.95
CA LYS A 32 -0.99 5.95 0.57
C LYS A 32 0.18 5.18 1.18
N ALA A 33 1.02 4.58 0.34
CA ALA A 33 2.29 3.99 0.70
C ALA A 33 3.38 5.07 0.75
N THR A 34 4.09 5.16 1.87
CA THR A 34 5.23 6.07 2.07
C THR A 34 6.44 5.24 2.51
N PRO A 35 7.62 5.38 1.89
CA PRO A 35 8.78 4.58 2.25
C PRO A 35 9.32 5.04 3.61
N VAL A 36 9.92 4.11 4.36
CA VAL A 36 10.74 4.42 5.53
C VAL A 36 12.21 4.21 5.14
N GLY A 37 12.99 5.28 5.17
CA GLY A 37 14.38 5.27 4.66
C GLY A 37 14.44 5.58 3.16
N GLU A 38 15.39 4.96 2.46
CA GLU A 38 15.64 5.23 1.04
C GLU A 38 14.54 4.68 0.11
N GLY A 39 13.78 3.70 0.57
CA GLY A 39 12.72 3.05 -0.20
C GLY A 39 13.20 1.87 -1.05
N SER A 40 12.29 1.24 -1.78
CA SER A 40 12.57 0.04 -2.59
C SER A 40 11.46 -0.24 -3.62
N ASN A 41 11.49 -1.40 -4.25
CA ASN A 41 10.39 -1.84 -5.10
C ASN A 41 9.11 -2.10 -4.26
N PHE A 42 7.98 -1.65 -4.78
CA PHE A 42 6.65 -1.85 -4.21
C PHE A 42 5.71 -2.36 -5.29
N VAL A 43 5.14 -3.55 -5.07
CA VAL A 43 4.31 -4.24 -6.05
C VAL A 43 3.03 -4.70 -5.38
N THR A 44 1.90 -4.54 -6.06
CA THR A 44 0.66 -5.22 -5.70
C THR A 44 0.28 -6.21 -6.79
N PHE A 45 -0.42 -7.27 -6.38
CA PHE A 45 -0.93 -8.30 -7.26
C PHE A 45 -2.42 -8.47 -6.97
N ASP A 46 -3.22 -8.61 -8.02
CA ASP A 46 -4.63 -8.95 -7.88
C ASP A 46 -4.85 -10.39 -7.38
N GLY A 47 -6.12 -10.77 -7.21
CA GLY A 47 -6.49 -12.11 -6.74
C GLY A 47 -6.09 -13.25 -7.68
N GLU A 48 -5.72 -12.96 -8.94
CA GLU A 48 -5.19 -13.94 -9.89
C GLU A 48 -3.65 -13.97 -9.90
N GLY A 49 -3.00 -13.12 -9.09
CA GLY A 49 -1.56 -13.00 -9.03
C GLY A 49 -0.96 -12.15 -10.14
N VAL A 50 -1.77 -11.36 -10.85
CA VAL A 50 -1.30 -10.44 -11.90
C VAL A 50 -0.87 -9.11 -11.26
N PRO A 51 0.33 -8.59 -11.57
CA PRO A 51 0.76 -7.29 -11.04
C PRO A 51 -0.16 -6.16 -11.50
N ASP A 52 -0.70 -5.37 -10.58
CA ASP A 52 -1.55 -4.20 -10.85
C ASP A 52 -0.89 -2.86 -10.47
N VAL A 53 0.02 -2.85 -9.49
CA VAL A 53 0.97 -1.75 -9.23
C VAL A 53 2.39 -2.29 -9.26
N ASN A 54 3.30 -1.56 -9.88
CA ASN A 54 4.74 -1.83 -9.82
C ASN A 54 5.50 -0.51 -9.90
N THR A 55 6.07 -0.07 -8.78
CA THR A 55 6.76 1.21 -8.70
C THR A 55 7.96 1.16 -7.76
N ILE A 56 8.99 1.93 -8.10
CA ILE A 56 10.08 2.22 -7.17
C ILE A 56 9.58 3.31 -6.24
N LEU A 57 9.49 2.99 -4.94
CA LEU A 57 8.89 3.85 -3.93
C LEU A 57 10.03 4.30 -3.01
N GLY A 58 10.46 5.56 -3.08
CA GLY A 58 11.72 6.00 -2.46
C GLY A 58 12.39 7.21 -3.11
N VAL A 59 13.66 7.43 -2.72
CA VAL A 59 14.48 8.58 -3.17
C VAL A 59 14.79 8.57 -4.67
N ASN A 60 14.80 7.38 -5.28
CA ASN A 60 15.06 7.17 -6.70
C ASN A 60 13.77 6.85 -7.49
N GLY A 61 12.60 7.16 -6.93
CA GLY A 61 11.31 6.88 -7.55
C GLY A 61 10.21 7.76 -6.96
N GLU A 62 9.03 7.18 -6.79
CA GLU A 62 7.88 7.89 -6.22
C GLU A 62 8.08 8.11 -4.72
N ALA A 63 8.01 9.37 -4.27
CA ALA A 63 8.14 9.70 -2.84
C ALA A 63 7.01 9.08 -1.98
N SER A 64 5.89 8.76 -2.62
CA SER A 64 4.79 7.97 -2.08
C SER A 64 3.87 7.55 -3.22
N TYR A 65 3.11 6.47 -3.07
CA TYR A 65 2.17 6.02 -4.09
C TYR A 65 0.79 5.75 -3.47
N THR A 66 -0.28 6.10 -4.18
CA THR A 66 -1.65 5.83 -3.75
C THR A 66 -2.23 4.68 -4.57
N PHE A 67 -2.75 3.66 -3.90
CA PHE A 67 -3.26 2.45 -4.53
C PHE A 67 -4.52 1.94 -3.80
N MET A 68 -5.25 1.06 -4.48
CA MET A 68 -6.44 0.38 -3.96
C MET A 68 -6.16 -1.11 -3.96
N VAL A 69 -6.54 -1.82 -2.89
CA VAL A 69 -6.48 -3.28 -2.82
C VAL A 69 -7.79 -3.84 -2.30
N TYR A 70 -8.10 -5.05 -2.76
CA TYR A 70 -9.29 -5.80 -2.38
C TYR A 70 -8.91 -7.10 -1.68
N ASP A 71 -9.85 -7.70 -0.96
CA ASP A 71 -9.66 -9.02 -0.36
C ASP A 71 -9.08 -10.04 -1.38
N GLY A 72 -8.12 -10.85 -0.95
CA GLY A 72 -7.37 -11.80 -1.79
C GLY A 72 -6.22 -11.20 -2.60
N TYR A 73 -6.05 -9.87 -2.64
CA TYR A 73 -4.88 -9.23 -3.27
C TYR A 73 -3.63 -9.47 -2.42
N THR A 74 -2.46 -9.21 -3.01
CA THR A 74 -1.19 -9.25 -2.29
C THR A 74 -0.42 -7.93 -2.41
N VAL A 75 0.15 -7.46 -1.30
CA VAL A 75 1.11 -6.35 -1.27
C VAL A 75 2.51 -6.91 -1.00
N GLN A 76 3.48 -6.58 -1.85
CA GLN A 76 4.88 -6.93 -1.68
C GLN A 76 5.76 -5.68 -1.64
N THR A 77 6.69 -5.64 -0.69
CA THR A 77 7.67 -4.57 -0.57
C THR A 77 9.03 -5.12 -0.15
N GLU A 78 10.10 -4.53 -0.66
CA GLU A 78 11.47 -4.97 -0.37
C GLU A 78 12.15 -4.11 0.73
N ALA A 79 11.41 -3.17 1.33
CA ALA A 79 11.84 -2.34 2.44
C ALA A 79 10.65 -1.96 3.32
N THR A 80 10.93 -1.31 4.46
CA THR A 80 9.88 -0.86 5.36
C THR A 80 9.02 0.23 4.70
N VAL A 81 7.69 0.06 4.74
CA VAL A 81 6.72 1.02 4.18
C VAL A 81 5.63 1.32 5.20
N LYS A 82 5.20 2.58 5.27
CA LYS A 82 4.03 3.01 6.03
C LYS A 82 2.84 3.11 5.10
N LEU A 83 1.81 2.30 5.35
CA LEU A 83 0.51 2.41 4.71
C LEU A 83 -0.40 3.32 5.54
N THR A 84 -0.82 4.43 4.95
CA THR A 84 -1.79 5.35 5.55
C THR A 84 -3.13 5.19 4.82
N PRO A 85 -4.18 4.69 5.49
CA PRO A 85 -5.51 4.59 4.92
C PRO A 85 -6.03 5.96 4.45
N ILE A 86 -6.72 5.99 3.31
CA ILE A 86 -7.39 7.19 2.76
C ILE A 86 -8.80 6.85 2.26
N ASP A 87 -9.75 7.79 2.34
CA ASP A 87 -11.08 7.63 1.71
C ASP A 87 -11.17 8.25 0.33
#